data_AF-A0A2N3TAW6-F1
#
_entry.id   AF-A0A2N3TAW6-F1
#
_cell.length_a   1.000
_cell.length_b   1.000
_cell.length_c   1.000
_cell.angle_alpha   90.00
_cell.angle_beta   90.00
_cell.angle_gamma   90.00
#
_symmetry.space_group_name_H-M   'P 1'
#
loop_
_entity.id
_entity.type
_entity.pdbx_description
1 polymer ?
#
loop_
_entity_poly.entity_id
_entity_poly.type
_entity_poly.pdbx_seq_one_letter_code
_entity_poly.pdbx_strand_id
1 'polypeptide(L)' 'MKNIINLTGVQKLSKKEQQDIKGSWGRRVYCKGPRQCCFRLANGSEFCDYGYCQSNGSCMWA' A
#
# COMPACT_ATOMS: atom_id res chain seq x y z
N MET A 1 -7.00 27.04 7.12
CA MET A 1 -6.50 26.11 6.07
C MET A 1 -6.53 26.86 4.76
N LYS A 2 -5.37 27.08 4.12
CA LYS A 2 -5.29 27.84 2.87
C LYS A 2 -5.90 27.00 1.75
N ASN A 3 -6.90 27.56 1.07
CA ASN A 3 -7.70 26.86 0.05
C ASN A 3 -6.78 26.39 -1.08
N ILE A 4 -6.73 25.08 -1.30
CA ILE A 4 -6.04 24.48 -2.44
C ILE A 4 -6.73 25.00 -3.69
N ILE A 5 -5.98 25.80 -4.43
CA ILE A 5 -6.32 26.40 -5.72
C ILE A 5 -6.87 25.30 -6.62
N ASN A 6 -8.00 25.56 -7.29
CA ASN A 6 -8.67 24.68 -8.24
C ASN A 6 -7.68 24.09 -9.26
N LEU A 7 -7.09 22.95 -8.94
CA LEU A 7 -6.28 22.16 -9.86
C LEU A 7 -7.24 21.47 -10.82
N THR A 8 -7.47 22.09 -11.98
CA THR A 8 -8.16 21.44 -13.11
C THR A 8 -7.44 20.14 -13.44
N GLY A 9 -8.13 19.01 -13.22
CA GLY A 9 -7.61 17.66 -13.43
C GLY A 9 -7.40 16.82 -12.16
N VAL A 10 -7.51 17.40 -10.96
CA VAL A 10 -7.40 16.66 -9.70
C VAL A 10 -8.79 16.54 -9.04
N GLN A 11 -9.41 15.38 -9.18
CA GLN A 11 -10.68 15.08 -8.49
C GLN A 11 -10.40 14.49 -7.12
N LYS A 12 -10.89 15.16 -6.06
CA LYS A 12 -10.84 14.60 -4.71
C LYS A 12 -11.86 13.47 -4.58
N LEU A 13 -11.38 12.23 -4.65
CA LEU A 13 -12.20 11.04 -4.49
C LEU A 13 -12.86 11.01 -3.10
N SER A 14 -14.14 10.67 -3.07
CA SER A 14 -14.88 10.39 -1.84
C SER A 14 -14.31 9.14 -1.15
N LYS A 15 -14.57 8.99 0.15
CA LYS A 15 -14.12 7.80 0.92
C LYS A 15 -14.60 6.48 0.31
N LYS A 16 -15.78 6.50 -0.33
CA LYS A 16 -16.37 5.32 -0.97
C LYS A 16 -15.62 4.97 -2.26
N GLU A 17 -15.35 5.97 -3.10
CA GLU A 17 -14.55 5.78 -4.30
C GLU A 17 -13.12 5.33 -3.98
N GLN A 18 -12.53 5.81 -2.88
CA GLN A 18 -11.23 5.33 -2.40
C GLN A 18 -11.25 3.85 -1.99
N GLN A 19 -12.34 3.35 -1.40
CA GLN A 19 -12.50 1.93 -1.07
C GLN A 19 -12.66 1.05 -2.32
N ASP A 20 -13.27 1.59 -3.37
CA ASP A 20 -13.45 0.90 -4.66
C ASP A 20 -12.18 0.90 -5.54
N ILE A 21 -11.12 1.64 -5.14
CA ILE A 21 -9.80 1.50 -5.76
C ILE A 21 -9.28 0.10 -5.48
N LYS A 22 -9.33 -0.78 -6.49
CA LYS A 22 -8.89 -2.19 -6.44
C LYS A 22 -7.39 -2.42 -6.15
N GLY A 23 -6.63 -1.36 -5.84
CA GLY A 23 -5.27 -1.41 -5.32
C GLY A 23 -5.12 -0.99 -3.84
N SER A 24 -6.16 -0.42 -3.22
CA SER A 24 -6.13 0.05 -1.83
C SER A 24 -6.39 -1.07 -0.81
N TRP A 25 -6.80 -2.25 -1.27
CA TRP A 25 -6.89 -3.43 -0.40
C TRP A 25 -5.47 -3.79 0.03
N GLY A 26 -5.20 -3.46 1.30
CA GLY A 26 -3.94 -3.63 1.98
C GLY A 26 -3.40 -5.04 1.76
N ARG A 27 -2.55 -5.15 0.75
CA ARG A 27 -1.61 -6.25 0.61
C ARG A 27 -0.72 -6.14 1.83
N ARG A 28 -1.13 -6.83 2.89
CA ARG A 28 -0.48 -6.79 4.20
C ARG A 28 0.93 -7.28 3.96
N VAL A 29 1.86 -6.34 3.85
CA VAL A 29 3.24 -6.67 3.60
C VAL A 29 3.76 -7.30 4.89
N TYR A 30 4.22 -8.52 4.80
CA TYR A 30 4.74 -9.27 5.93
C TYR A 30 6.20 -9.63 5.70
N CYS A 31 6.85 -9.96 6.80
CA CYS A 31 8.21 -10.44 6.81
C CYS A 31 8.24 -11.95 6.58
N LYS A 32 8.87 -12.38 5.50
CA LYS A 32 9.10 -13.81 5.25
C LYS A 32 10.47 -14.27 5.74
N GLY A 33 11.43 -13.36 5.81
CA GLY A 33 12.80 -13.64 6.23
C GLY A 33 13.55 -12.37 6.61
N PRO A 34 14.83 -12.48 7.02
CA PRO A 34 15.65 -11.32 7.34
C PRO A 34 15.78 -10.42 6.12
N ARG A 35 15.30 -9.19 6.25
CA ARG A 35 15.27 -8.16 5.22
C ARG A 35 14.45 -8.49 3.96
N GLN A 36 13.42 -9.30 4.11
CA GLN A 36 12.56 -9.72 2.99
C GLN A 36 11.09 -9.39 3.29
N CYS A 37 10.61 -8.37 2.58
CA CYS A 37 9.21 -7.98 2.58
C CYS A 37 8.47 -8.75 1.49
N CYS A 38 7.30 -9.30 1.82
CA CYS A 38 6.48 -10.03 0.86
C CYS A 38 5.02 -9.59 0.95
N PHE A 39 4.31 -9.69 -0.16
CA PHE A 39 2.86 -9.62 -0.19
C PHE A 39 2.27 -10.65 -1.13
N ARG A 40 1.02 -11.01 -0.88
CA ARG A 40 0.25 -11.88 -1.74
C ARG A 40 -0.56 -11.07 -2.73
N LEU A 41 -0.41 -11.39 -4.01
CA LEU A 41 -1.27 -10.93 -5.08
C LEU A 41 -2.63 -11.64 -5.01
N ALA A 42 -3.65 -11.06 -5.64
CA ALA A 42 -5.02 -11.60 -5.62
C ALA A 42 -5.14 -12.98 -6.30
N ASN A 43 -4.18 -13.32 -7.16
CA ASN A 43 -4.04 -14.62 -7.82
C ASN A 43 -3.32 -15.67 -6.94
N GLY A 44 -2.99 -15.34 -5.68
CA GLY A 44 -2.28 -16.23 -4.75
C GLY A 44 -0.76 -16.25 -4.93
N SER A 45 -0.19 -15.60 -5.95
CA SER A 45 1.26 -15.50 -6.09
C SER A 45 1.84 -14.57 -5.03
N GLU A 46 3.01 -14.90 -4.52
CA GLU A 46 3.74 -14.08 -3.55
C GLU A 46 4.81 -13.28 -4.28
N PHE A 47 4.82 -11.96 -4.08
CA PHE A 47 5.92 -11.11 -4.51
C PHE A 47 6.73 -10.72 -3.28
N CYS A 48 8.04 -10.96 -3.36
CA CYS A 48 8.99 -10.65 -2.32
C CYS A 48 10.10 -9.78 -2.86
N ASP A 49 10.49 -8.78 -2.09
CA ASP A 49 11.58 -7.87 -2.39
C ASP A 49 12.30 -7.48 -1.09
N TYR A 50 13.43 -6.82 -1.24
CA TYR A 50 14.23 -6.35 -0.13
C TYR A 50 13.49 -5.26 0.67
N GLY A 51 13.55 -5.36 1.99
CA GLY A 51 12.96 -4.36 2.87
C GLY A 51 13.26 -4.58 4.34
N TYR A 52 12.72 -3.72 5.19
CA TYR A 52 12.97 -3.69 6.62
C TYR A 52 11.74 -4.17 7.40
N CYS A 53 11.97 -5.21 8.21
CA CYS A 53 10.97 -5.74 9.13
C CYS A 53 10.88 -4.90 10.40
N GLN A 54 9.71 -4.35 10.67
CA GLN A 54 9.42 -3.68 11.93
C GLN A 54 8.97 -4.69 13.00
N SER A 55 9.15 -4.32 14.28
CA SER A 55 8.80 -5.18 15.43
C SER A 55 7.31 -5.52 15.54
N ASN A 56 6.43 -4.80 14.82
CA ASN A 56 4.99 -5.08 14.75
C ASN A 56 4.62 -6.13 13.67
N GLY A 57 5.61 -6.77 13.03
CA GLY A 57 5.42 -7.74 11.95
C GLY A 57 5.04 -7.12 10.61
N SER A 58 4.94 -5.79 10.53
CA SER A 58 4.83 -5.06 9.27
C SER A 58 6.20 -4.93 8.61
N CYS A 59 6.19 -4.85 7.28
CA CYS A 59 7.41 -4.72 6.51
C CYS A 59 7.36 -3.44 5.66
N MET A 60 8.43 -2.66 5.70
CA MET A 60 8.64 -1.50 4.85
C MET A 60 9.61 -1.87 3.74
N TRP A 61 9.22 -1.63 2.49
CA TRP A 61 10.16 -1.73 1.36
C TRP A 61 11.32 -0.74 1.55
N ALA A 62 12.52 -1.19 1.17
CA ALA A 62 13.73 -0.38 1.21
C ALA A 62 13.92 0.41 -0.08
#